data_AF-A0A1B8J9D0-F1
#
_entry.id   AF-A0A1B8J9D0-F1
#
_cell.length_a   1.000
_cell.length_b   1.000
_cell.length_c   1.000
_cell.angle_alpha   90.00
_cell.angle_beta   90.00
_cell.angle_gamma   90.00
#
_symmetry.space_group_name_H-M   'P 1'
#
loop_
_entity.id
_entity.type
_entity.pdbx_description
1 polymer ?
#
loop_
_entity_poly.entity_id
_entity_poly.type
_entity_poly.pdbx_seq_one_letter_code
_entity_poly.pdbx_strand_id
1 'polypeptide(L)'
;MNDKEPSKENLNSAQNKKYDKNGDEIIWEYEGDSKVWFCIVVAVHMIYIYTFYRLTIDQAANWVNPGFGHYVAFLGLFLIMFAYPLYSIFRLFNQKAVYATKDKLIFKKYLGKTKTLSLELPIYGLHRLLRCPHSTTDFYILSNKGRLFRVAYIIHVGQDESIRELYKNILLPRVKEYYLNVVDDKEAAICRDDLLDSDFKRLIDLKALENERQERLKNDKSNK
;
A
#
# COMPACT_ATOMS: atom_id res chain seq x y z
N MET A 1 25.46 -55.85 13.52
CA MET A 1 25.64 -55.23 12.19
C MET A 1 24.72 -54.02 12.17
N ASN A 2 25.31 -52.84 12.00
CA ASN A 2 24.64 -51.55 12.00
C ASN A 2 23.93 -51.35 10.66
N ASP A 3 22.62 -51.51 10.62
CA ASP A 3 21.81 -50.92 9.55
C ASP A 3 21.23 -49.61 10.09
N LYS A 4 21.98 -48.53 9.87
CA LYS A 4 21.46 -47.18 9.96
C LYS A 4 20.46 -47.01 8.82
N GLU A 5 19.18 -46.87 9.16
CA GLU A 5 18.21 -46.26 8.26
C GLU A 5 18.74 -44.88 7.82
N PRO A 6 18.75 -44.57 6.52
CA PRO A 6 19.03 -43.21 6.08
C PRO A 6 17.89 -42.31 6.56
N SER A 7 18.27 -41.30 7.36
CA SER A 7 17.41 -40.26 7.87
C SER A 7 16.60 -39.62 6.73
N LYS A 8 15.28 -39.69 6.84
CA LYS A 8 14.29 -38.93 6.04
C LYS A 8 14.32 -37.44 6.41
N GLU A 9 15.48 -36.82 6.40
CA GLU A 9 15.65 -35.38 6.47
C GLU A 9 16.24 -34.92 5.13
N ASN A 10 15.52 -34.02 4.46
CA ASN A 10 15.85 -33.29 3.21
C ASN A 10 14.95 -33.57 2.00
N LEU A 11 13.61 -33.52 2.18
CA LEU A 11 12.67 -33.45 1.06
C LEU A 11 11.80 -32.18 1.00
N ASN A 12 12.06 -31.16 1.85
CA ASN A 12 11.20 -29.97 1.96
C ASN A 12 11.93 -28.60 1.92
N SER A 13 12.87 -28.34 1.01
CA SER A 13 13.45 -26.98 0.88
C SER A 13 13.76 -26.48 -0.52
N ALA A 14 13.21 -27.10 -1.57
CA ALA A 14 13.25 -26.52 -2.92
C ALA A 14 12.02 -25.62 -3.15
N GLN A 15 11.81 -24.59 -2.32
CA GLN A 15 11.01 -23.45 -2.76
C GLN A 15 11.83 -22.77 -3.87
N ASN A 16 11.35 -22.86 -5.11
CA ASN A 16 11.99 -22.26 -6.29
C ASN A 16 12.32 -20.79 -6.02
N LYS A 17 13.59 -20.48 -5.78
CA LYS A 17 14.06 -19.11 -5.60
C LYS A 17 13.79 -18.33 -6.87
N LYS A 18 12.98 -17.27 -6.76
CA LYS A 18 12.74 -16.32 -7.83
C LYS A 18 13.81 -15.22 -7.76
N TYR A 19 14.33 -14.87 -8.92
CA TYR A 19 15.29 -13.78 -9.07
C TYR A 19 14.72 -12.70 -9.97
N ASP A 20 15.07 -11.46 -9.69
CA ASP A 20 14.69 -10.36 -10.55
C ASP A 20 15.65 -10.22 -11.75
N LYS A 21 15.44 -9.18 -12.58
CA LYS A 21 16.23 -8.99 -13.80
C LYS A 21 17.71 -8.67 -13.54
N ASN A 22 18.04 -8.23 -12.32
CA ASN A 22 19.40 -7.92 -11.90
C ASN A 22 20.06 -9.10 -11.17
N GLY A 23 19.34 -10.22 -10.98
CA GLY A 23 19.81 -11.38 -10.23
C GLY A 23 19.57 -11.27 -8.72
N ASP A 24 18.82 -10.27 -8.24
CA ASP A 24 18.48 -10.13 -6.82
C ASP A 24 17.38 -11.14 -6.45
N GLU A 25 17.56 -11.87 -5.34
CA GLU A 25 16.56 -12.82 -4.83
C GLU A 25 15.29 -12.07 -4.38
N ILE A 26 14.15 -12.51 -4.90
CA ILE A 26 12.83 -11.98 -4.53
C ILE A 26 12.39 -12.72 -3.26
N ILE A 27 12.30 -11.98 -2.15
CA ILE A 27 11.92 -12.51 -0.83
C ILE A 27 10.43 -12.34 -0.52
N TRP A 28 9.73 -11.52 -1.31
CA TRP A 28 8.28 -11.32 -1.24
C TRP A 28 7.80 -10.77 -2.58
N GLU A 29 6.65 -11.23 -3.05
CA GLU A 29 6.01 -10.74 -4.28
C GLU A 29 4.53 -10.46 -3.99
N TYR A 30 4.03 -9.36 -4.55
CA TYR A 30 2.61 -9.04 -4.50
C TYR A 30 1.85 -9.95 -5.45
N GLU A 31 1.12 -10.91 -4.89
CA GLU A 31 0.29 -11.86 -5.67
C GLU A 31 -1.00 -11.20 -6.16
N GLY A 32 -1.53 -10.30 -5.33
CA GLY A 32 -2.61 -9.38 -5.63
C GLY A 32 -3.98 -9.98 -5.91
N ASP A 33 -4.99 -9.12 -5.78
CA ASP A 33 -6.36 -9.51 -6.08
C ASP A 33 -6.55 -9.81 -7.57
N SER A 34 -7.52 -10.69 -7.86
CA SER A 34 -7.91 -10.97 -9.24
C SER A 34 -8.35 -9.68 -9.95
N LYS A 35 -7.62 -9.31 -11.02
CA LYS A 35 -7.97 -8.18 -11.90
C LYS A 35 -9.40 -8.29 -12.43
N VAL A 36 -9.94 -9.51 -12.52
CA VAL A 36 -11.34 -9.76 -12.89
C VAL A 36 -12.29 -9.15 -11.86
N TRP A 37 -12.05 -9.35 -10.56
CA TRP A 37 -12.88 -8.76 -9.51
C TRP A 37 -12.87 -7.25 -9.54
N PHE A 38 -11.71 -6.63 -9.77
CA PHE A 38 -11.64 -5.19 -9.96
C PHE A 38 -12.50 -4.73 -11.14
N CYS A 39 -12.41 -5.41 -12.30
CA CYS A 39 -13.24 -5.07 -13.46
C CYS A 39 -14.74 -5.19 -13.16
N ILE A 40 -15.14 -6.20 -12.38
CA ILE A 40 -16.54 -6.36 -11.93
C ILE A 40 -16.96 -5.18 -11.06
N VAL A 41 -16.16 -4.81 -10.05
CA VAL A 41 -16.47 -3.67 -9.17
C VAL A 41 -16.56 -2.37 -9.97
N VAL A 42 -15.67 -2.16 -10.95
CA VAL A 42 -15.75 -1.00 -11.84
C VAL A 42 -17.03 -1.03 -12.67
N ALA A 43 -17.37 -2.17 -13.28
CA ALA A 43 -18.57 -2.29 -14.12
C ALA A 43 -19.85 -2.01 -13.31
N VAL A 44 -19.97 -2.57 -12.11
CA VAL A 44 -21.07 -2.28 -11.17
C VAL A 44 -21.12 -0.78 -10.84
N HIS A 45 -19.97 -0.17 -10.58
CA HIS A 45 -19.90 1.27 -10.30
C HIS A 45 -20.34 2.12 -11.50
N MET A 46 -19.97 1.74 -12.72
CA MET A 46 -20.39 2.42 -13.95
C MET A 46 -21.90 2.30 -14.20
N ILE A 47 -22.48 1.12 -13.94
CA ILE A 47 -23.94 0.91 -13.98
C ILE A 47 -24.65 1.82 -12.96
N TYR A 48 -24.10 1.93 -11.76
CA TYR A 48 -24.64 2.81 -10.72
C TYR A 48 -24.62 4.29 -11.16
N ILE A 49 -23.48 4.80 -11.67
CA ILE A 49 -23.38 6.19 -12.13
C ILE A 49 -24.36 6.44 -13.29
N TYR A 50 -24.46 5.50 -14.24
CA TYR A 50 -25.42 5.62 -15.34
C TYR A 50 -26.87 5.65 -14.87
N THR A 51 -27.24 4.77 -13.93
CA THR A 51 -28.59 4.72 -13.36
C THR A 51 -28.91 6.01 -12.60
N PHE A 52 -27.97 6.48 -11.77
CA PHE A 52 -28.10 7.75 -11.06
C PHE A 52 -28.28 8.93 -12.03
N TYR A 53 -27.49 8.99 -13.09
CA TYR A 53 -27.59 10.02 -14.12
C TYR A 53 -28.95 10.02 -14.82
N ARG A 54 -29.44 8.84 -15.22
CA ARG A 54 -30.77 8.67 -15.83
C ARG A 54 -31.87 9.20 -14.92
N LEU A 55 -31.93 8.72 -13.68
CA LEU A 55 -32.93 9.16 -12.70
C LEU A 55 -32.88 10.67 -12.45
N THR A 56 -31.68 11.23 -12.38
CA THR A 56 -31.49 12.67 -12.14
C THR A 56 -31.92 13.51 -13.34
N ILE A 57 -31.64 13.06 -14.57
CA ILE A 57 -32.11 13.74 -15.79
C ILE A 57 -33.62 13.67 -15.92
N ASP A 58 -34.22 12.51 -15.67
CA ASP A 58 -35.67 12.36 -15.77
C ASP A 58 -36.38 13.26 -14.74
N GLN A 59 -35.80 13.43 -13.54
CA GLN A 59 -36.28 14.40 -12.55
C GLN A 59 -36.05 15.85 -12.98
N ALA A 60 -34.86 16.19 -13.51
CA ALA A 60 -34.53 17.53 -13.97
C ALA A 60 -35.37 17.96 -15.19
N ALA A 61 -35.74 17.03 -16.06
CA ALA A 61 -36.65 17.27 -17.18
C ALA A 61 -38.08 17.64 -16.71
N ASN A 62 -38.48 17.18 -15.53
CA ASN A 62 -39.75 17.56 -14.89
C ASN A 62 -39.65 18.88 -14.13
N TRP A 63 -38.47 19.48 -13.98
CA TRP A 63 -38.35 20.83 -13.46
C TRP A 63 -38.88 21.81 -14.49
N VAL A 64 -39.60 22.83 -14.05
CA VAL A 64 -40.19 23.83 -14.94
C VAL A 64 -39.05 24.64 -15.54
N ASN A 65 -38.71 24.38 -16.81
CA ASN A 65 -37.66 25.04 -17.60
C ASN A 65 -36.20 24.90 -17.09
N PRO A 66 -35.60 23.70 -17.14
CA PRO A 66 -34.15 23.57 -17.04
C PRO A 66 -33.51 24.30 -18.23
N GLY A 67 -32.97 25.50 -18.00
CA GLY A 67 -32.20 26.21 -19.02
C GLY A 67 -30.99 25.37 -19.47
N PHE A 68 -30.51 25.60 -20.70
CA PHE A 68 -29.38 24.90 -21.32
C PHE A 68 -28.16 24.72 -20.37
N GLY A 69 -27.87 25.72 -19.53
CA GLY A 69 -26.80 25.65 -18.54
C GLY A 69 -26.91 24.50 -17.53
N HIS A 70 -28.12 24.12 -17.13
CA HIS A 70 -28.34 23.00 -16.21
C HIS A 70 -27.96 21.67 -16.87
N TYR A 71 -28.37 21.46 -18.13
CA TYR A 71 -28.01 20.27 -18.89
C TYR A 71 -26.49 20.13 -19.07
N VAL A 72 -25.80 21.24 -19.40
CA VAL A 72 -24.35 21.26 -19.55
C VAL A 72 -23.65 20.96 -18.23
N ALA A 73 -24.12 21.52 -17.11
CA ALA A 73 -23.58 21.23 -15.78
C ALA A 73 -23.75 19.76 -15.39
N PHE A 74 -24.93 19.16 -15.65
CA PHE A 74 -25.19 17.74 -15.39
C PHE A 74 -24.33 16.82 -16.26
N LEU A 75 -24.18 17.13 -17.54
CA LEU A 75 -23.29 16.39 -18.44
C LEU A 75 -21.82 16.48 -17.97
N GLY A 76 -21.37 17.66 -17.54
CA GLY A 76 -20.03 17.85 -17.00
C GLY A 76 -19.78 16.99 -15.76
N LEU A 77 -20.72 17.02 -14.80
CA LEU A 77 -20.62 16.20 -13.58
C LEU A 77 -20.62 14.70 -13.90
N PHE A 78 -21.47 14.27 -14.85
CA PHE A 78 -21.49 12.89 -15.33
C PHE A 78 -20.15 12.43 -15.91
N LEU A 79 -19.55 13.24 -16.78
CA LEU A 79 -18.24 12.93 -17.38
C LEU A 79 -17.13 12.85 -16.33
N ILE A 80 -17.14 13.75 -15.33
CA ILE A 80 -16.18 13.71 -14.21
C ILE A 80 -16.33 12.42 -13.40
N MET A 81 -17.57 12.02 -13.09
CA MET A 81 -17.85 10.78 -12.37
C MET A 81 -17.41 9.54 -13.16
N PHE A 82 -17.51 9.56 -14.50
CA PHE A 82 -17.03 8.48 -15.38
C PHE A 82 -15.51 8.45 -15.55
N ALA A 83 -14.84 9.60 -15.54
CA ALA A 83 -13.39 9.68 -15.74
C ALA A 83 -12.61 8.99 -14.61
N TYR A 84 -13.10 9.07 -13.37
CA TYR A 84 -12.39 8.51 -12.21
C TYR A 84 -12.27 6.97 -12.23
N PRO A 85 -13.34 6.19 -12.46
CA PRO A 85 -13.24 4.74 -12.62
C PRO A 85 -12.36 4.31 -13.80
N LEU A 86 -12.42 5.03 -14.93
CA LEU A 86 -11.56 4.75 -16.09
C LEU A 86 -10.08 4.97 -15.77
N TYR A 87 -9.74 6.06 -15.09
CA TYR A 87 -8.39 6.32 -14.62
C TYR A 87 -7.91 5.24 -13.62
N SER A 88 -8.83 4.72 -12.81
CA SER A 88 -8.55 3.65 -11.85
C SER A 88 -8.22 2.34 -12.56
N ILE A 89 -8.97 1.97 -13.61
CA ILE A 89 -8.64 0.82 -14.48
C ILE A 89 -7.24 0.99 -15.05
N PHE A 90 -6.96 2.13 -15.66
CA PHE A 90 -5.65 2.39 -16.24
C PHE A 90 -4.54 2.17 -15.21
N ARG A 91 -4.68 2.69 -13.99
CA ARG A 91 -3.68 2.53 -12.92
C ARG A 91 -3.48 1.08 -12.50
N LEU A 92 -4.55 0.29 -12.37
CA LEU A 92 -4.45 -1.12 -12.00
C LEU A 92 -3.74 -1.92 -13.09
N PHE A 93 -4.18 -1.79 -14.34
CA PHE A 93 -3.56 -2.53 -15.44
C PHE A 93 -2.13 -2.08 -15.70
N ASN A 94 -1.79 -0.83 -15.38
CA ASN A 94 -0.42 -0.34 -15.45
C ASN A 94 0.49 -0.90 -14.33
N GLN A 95 -0.06 -1.46 -13.24
CA GLN A 95 0.73 -2.14 -12.21
C GLN A 95 1.19 -3.51 -12.74
N LYS A 96 2.50 -3.64 -13.01
CA LYS A 96 3.08 -4.84 -13.62
C LYS A 96 3.46 -5.89 -12.58
N ALA A 97 4.26 -5.48 -11.59
CA ALA A 97 4.71 -6.34 -10.51
C ALA A 97 5.15 -5.45 -9.34
N VAL A 98 4.93 -5.92 -8.12
CA VAL A 98 5.45 -5.28 -6.92
C VAL A 98 6.11 -6.38 -6.09
N TYR A 99 7.36 -6.20 -5.70
CA TYR A 99 8.09 -7.24 -4.99
C TYR A 99 9.21 -6.63 -4.14
N ALA A 100 9.63 -7.37 -3.12
CA ALA A 100 10.75 -7.01 -2.26
C ALA A 100 11.92 -7.97 -2.50
N THR A 101 13.11 -7.39 -2.43
CA THR A 101 14.40 -8.08 -2.34
C THR A 101 14.95 -7.84 -0.94
N LYS A 102 16.19 -8.29 -0.66
CA LYS A 102 16.84 -8.08 0.64
C LYS A 102 16.88 -6.59 1.05
N ASP A 103 17.17 -5.71 0.10
CA ASP A 103 17.49 -4.30 0.31
C ASP A 103 16.53 -3.33 -0.38
N LYS A 104 15.65 -3.79 -1.28
CA LYS A 104 14.77 -2.90 -2.07
C LYS A 104 13.33 -3.38 -2.12
N LEU A 105 12.39 -2.42 -2.12
CA LEU A 105 11.00 -2.61 -2.53
C LEU A 105 10.80 -1.99 -3.92
N ILE A 106 10.35 -2.81 -4.86
CA ILE A 106 10.33 -2.46 -6.29
C ILE A 106 8.90 -2.47 -6.82
N PHE A 107 8.50 -1.38 -7.47
CA PHE A 107 7.18 -1.17 -8.09
C PHE A 107 7.35 -1.01 -9.60
N LYS A 108 7.15 -2.10 -10.35
CA LYS A 108 7.21 -2.12 -11.80
C LYS A 108 5.88 -1.70 -12.42
N LYS A 109 5.96 -0.92 -13.48
CA LYS A 109 4.82 -0.50 -14.31
C LYS A 109 5.02 -0.94 -15.75
N TYR A 110 3.93 -1.08 -16.50
CA TYR A 110 4.01 -1.27 -17.95
C TYR A 110 4.40 0.02 -18.67
N LEU A 111 3.85 1.14 -18.21
CA LEU A 111 4.05 2.49 -18.70
C LEU A 111 4.64 3.38 -17.59
N GLY A 112 5.74 4.04 -17.93
CA GLY A 112 6.48 4.93 -17.03
C GLY A 112 7.64 4.24 -16.32
N LYS A 113 8.30 4.98 -15.43
CA LYS A 113 9.51 4.53 -14.73
C LYS A 113 9.15 3.57 -13.58
N THR A 114 9.95 2.51 -13.43
CA THR A 114 9.96 1.67 -12.23
C THR A 114 10.35 2.52 -11.03
N LYS A 115 9.64 2.36 -9.92
CA LYS A 115 9.98 3.00 -8.64
C LYS A 115 10.65 1.98 -7.75
N THR A 116 11.80 2.36 -7.19
CA THR A 116 12.57 1.53 -6.27
C THR A 116 12.73 2.30 -4.98
N LEU A 117 12.37 1.69 -3.86
CA LEU A 117 12.57 2.23 -2.51
C LEU A 117 13.64 1.40 -1.82
N SER A 118 14.63 2.04 -1.21
CA SER A 118 15.60 1.35 -0.36
C SER A 118 14.90 0.93 0.95
N LEU A 119 15.04 -0.33 1.32
CA LEU A 119 14.58 -0.89 2.61
C LEU A 119 15.52 -0.51 3.76
N GLU A 120 16.62 0.21 3.52
CA GLU A 120 17.37 0.89 4.58
C GLU A 120 16.58 2.08 5.14
N LEU A 121 15.66 2.63 4.34
CA LEU A 121 14.79 3.70 4.78
C LEU A 121 13.59 3.12 5.55
N PRO A 122 13.14 3.79 6.63
CA PRO A 122 11.97 3.36 7.40
C PRO A 122 10.67 3.59 6.62
N ILE A 123 10.29 2.63 5.79
CA ILE A 123 9.09 2.72 4.97
C ILE A 123 7.87 2.29 5.77
N TYR A 124 6.83 3.11 5.78
CA TYR A 124 5.51 2.74 6.29
C TYR A 124 4.46 2.91 5.22
N GLY A 125 3.29 2.30 5.45
CA GLY A 125 2.19 2.44 4.52
C GLY A 125 0.86 2.69 5.20
N LEU A 126 -0.05 3.22 4.38
CA LEU A 126 -1.37 3.64 4.76
C LEU A 126 -2.38 3.08 3.78
N HIS A 127 -3.26 2.24 4.27
CA HIS A 127 -4.38 1.73 3.51
C HIS A 127 -5.49 2.78 3.41
N ARG A 128 -5.87 3.12 2.18
CA ARG A 128 -6.99 4.02 1.88
C ARG A 128 -8.13 3.21 1.24
N LEU A 129 -9.18 3.00 2.01
CA LEU A 129 -10.38 2.23 1.64
C LEU A 129 -11.37 2.97 0.71
N LEU A 130 -11.19 4.28 0.52
CA LEU A 130 -12.35 5.14 0.27
C LEU A 130 -12.44 5.75 -1.13
N ARG A 131 -12.14 4.99 -2.19
CA ARG A 131 -12.43 5.46 -3.55
C ARG A 131 -12.89 4.32 -4.46
N CYS A 132 -14.18 3.98 -4.37
CA CYS A 132 -14.82 3.11 -5.37
C CYS A 132 -14.31 3.49 -6.77
N PRO A 133 -13.69 2.56 -7.53
CA PRO A 133 -13.81 1.11 -7.41
C PRO A 133 -12.62 0.36 -6.77
N HIS A 134 -11.65 1.03 -6.11
CA HIS A 134 -10.48 0.36 -5.52
C HIS A 134 -10.07 0.90 -4.15
N SER A 135 -9.23 0.11 -3.50
CA SER A 135 -8.36 0.56 -2.43
C SER A 135 -6.96 0.86 -2.94
N THR A 136 -6.25 1.72 -2.22
CA THR A 136 -4.81 1.91 -2.43
C THR A 136 -4.07 1.73 -1.12
N THR A 137 -2.96 1.02 -1.16
CA THR A 137 -1.94 1.10 -0.11
C THR A 137 -0.87 2.07 -0.57
N ASP A 138 -0.79 3.22 0.09
CA ASP A 138 0.20 4.25 -0.19
C ASP A 138 1.42 4.04 0.70
N PHE A 139 2.63 4.17 0.15
CA PHE A 139 3.90 4.04 0.87
C PHE A 139 4.57 5.40 1.06
N TYR A 140 5.10 5.60 2.27
CA TYR A 140 5.76 6.81 2.74
C TYR A 140 7.08 6.43 3.42
N ILE A 141 7.99 7.39 3.53
CA ILE A 141 9.24 7.23 4.28
C ILE A 141 9.08 8.02 5.58
N LEU A 142 9.25 7.32 6.70
CA LEU A 142 9.29 7.92 8.02
C LEU A 142 10.52 8.85 8.07
N SER A 143 10.31 10.15 8.25
CA SER A 143 11.40 11.12 8.32
C SER A 143 10.94 12.40 9.01
N ASN A 144 11.90 13.21 9.46
CA ASN A 144 11.60 14.52 10.04
C ASN A 144 10.90 15.51 9.10
N LYS A 145 10.75 15.20 7.80
CA LYS A 145 10.18 16.10 6.79
C LYS A 145 8.65 15.98 6.62
N GLY A 146 8.02 15.13 7.43
CA GLY A 146 6.56 14.99 7.49
C GLY A 146 5.93 14.22 6.33
N ARG A 147 4.63 13.93 6.48
CA ARG A 147 3.85 12.94 5.71
C ARG A 147 3.46 13.30 4.27
N LEU A 148 3.84 14.47 3.78
CA LEU A 148 3.13 15.08 2.64
C LEU A 148 3.40 14.39 1.29
N PHE A 149 4.46 13.58 1.18
CA PHE A 149 4.89 13.04 -0.10
C PHE A 149 4.81 11.51 -0.16
N ARG A 150 3.67 11.01 -0.66
CA ARG A 150 3.55 9.61 -1.06
C ARG A 150 4.63 9.25 -2.09
N VAL A 151 5.40 8.21 -1.81
CA VAL A 151 6.54 7.81 -2.65
C VAL A 151 6.17 6.70 -3.64
N ALA A 152 5.33 5.76 -3.21
CA ALA A 152 4.81 4.67 -4.06
C ALA A 152 3.39 4.27 -3.62
N TYR A 153 2.74 3.41 -4.40
CA TYR A 153 1.43 2.85 -4.06
C TYR A 153 1.24 1.47 -4.69
N ILE A 154 0.39 0.66 -4.06
CA ILE A 154 -0.26 -0.54 -4.64
C ILE A 154 -1.74 -0.22 -4.79
N ILE A 155 -2.33 -0.58 -5.94
CA ILE A 155 -3.77 -0.55 -6.17
C ILE A 155 -4.32 -1.98 -6.10
N HIS A 156 -5.41 -2.16 -5.35
CA HIS A 156 -5.98 -3.48 -5.04
C HIS A 156 -7.47 -3.39 -4.66
N VAL A 157 -8.13 -4.53 -4.46
CA VAL A 157 -9.57 -4.66 -4.26
C VAL A 157 -9.88 -5.10 -2.84
N GLY A 158 -9.60 -4.23 -1.87
CA GLY A 158 -10.05 -4.42 -0.48
C GLY A 158 -8.90 -4.67 0.47
N GLN A 159 -8.96 -5.71 1.30
CA GLN A 159 -7.87 -6.07 2.19
C GLN A 159 -7.12 -7.27 1.61
N ASP A 160 -5.81 -7.12 1.46
CA ASP A 160 -4.93 -8.09 0.81
C ASP A 160 -3.91 -8.62 1.83
N GLU A 161 -3.92 -9.93 2.08
CA GLU A 161 -3.06 -10.56 3.09
C GLU A 161 -1.58 -10.49 2.70
N SER A 162 -1.23 -10.50 1.39
CA SER A 162 0.16 -10.35 0.95
C SER A 162 0.72 -8.99 1.38
N ILE A 163 -0.09 -7.92 1.33
CA ILE A 163 0.33 -6.59 1.82
C ILE A 163 0.54 -6.63 3.34
N ARG A 164 -0.30 -7.36 4.07
CA ARG A 164 -0.16 -7.52 5.52
C ARG A 164 1.10 -8.30 5.88
N GLU A 165 1.48 -9.30 5.10
CA GLU A 165 2.75 -10.02 5.24
C GLU A 165 3.96 -9.11 4.99
N LEU A 166 3.93 -8.29 3.94
CA LEU A 166 4.98 -7.28 3.68
C LEU A 166 5.19 -6.39 4.90
N TYR A 167 4.10 -5.89 5.49
CA TYR A 167 4.19 -5.07 6.69
C TYR A 167 4.81 -5.82 7.86
N LYS A 168 4.26 -6.98 8.23
CA LYS A 168 4.70 -7.73 9.42
C LYS A 168 6.14 -8.22 9.31
N ASN A 169 6.50 -8.78 8.16
CA ASN A 169 7.71 -9.58 8.01
C ASN A 169 8.89 -8.76 7.49
N ILE A 170 8.63 -7.69 6.74
CA ILE A 170 9.69 -6.92 6.08
C ILE A 170 9.78 -5.51 6.66
N LEU A 171 8.67 -4.76 6.66
CA LEU A 171 8.73 -3.32 6.98
C LEU A 171 8.73 -3.04 8.49
N LEU A 172 7.94 -3.77 9.27
CA LEU A 172 7.77 -3.57 10.71
C LEU A 172 9.10 -3.64 11.49
N PRO A 173 9.97 -4.65 11.31
CA PRO A 173 11.23 -4.71 12.04
C PRO A 173 12.13 -3.50 11.77
N ARG A 174 12.17 -3.04 10.52
CA ARG A 174 13.02 -1.91 10.10
C ARG A 174 12.51 -0.58 10.65
N VAL A 175 11.19 -0.39 10.63
CA VAL A 175 10.54 0.79 11.20
C VAL A 175 10.73 0.86 12.72
N LYS A 176 10.59 -0.27 13.42
CA LYS A 176 10.88 -0.35 14.87
C LYS A 176 12.32 0.02 15.16
N GLU A 177 13.27 -0.59 14.44
CA GLU A 177 14.68 -0.34 14.67
C GLU A 177 15.06 1.11 14.36
N TYR A 178 14.51 1.71 13.30
CA TYR A 178 14.68 3.14 13.05
C TYR A 178 14.19 3.98 14.25
N TYR A 179 12.95 3.77 14.69
CA TYR A 179 12.34 4.52 15.79
C TYR A 179 13.16 4.41 17.09
N LEU A 180 13.65 3.22 17.42
CA LEU A 180 14.45 2.96 18.62
C LEU A 180 15.79 3.69 18.62
N ASN A 181 16.32 4.04 17.44
CA ASN A 181 17.57 4.78 17.29
C ASN A 181 17.37 6.30 17.14
N VAL A 182 16.13 6.80 17.17
CA VAL A 182 15.86 8.24 17.12
C VAL A 182 16.20 8.89 18.47
N VAL A 183 17.21 9.75 18.45
CA VAL A 183 17.70 10.48 19.63
C VAL A 183 16.90 11.78 19.88
N ASP A 184 16.48 12.48 18.83
CA ASP A 184 15.71 13.72 18.95
C ASP A 184 14.24 13.40 19.30
N ASP A 185 13.79 13.86 20.47
CA ASP A 185 12.41 13.65 20.93
C ASP A 185 11.36 14.30 20.01
N LYS A 186 11.70 15.36 19.29
CA LYS A 186 10.78 15.97 18.30
C LYS A 186 10.57 15.05 17.11
N GLU A 187 11.66 14.47 16.59
CA GLU A 187 11.59 13.49 15.52
C GLU A 187 10.87 12.22 15.98
N ALA A 188 11.13 11.76 17.20
CA ALA A 188 10.44 10.60 17.77
C ALA A 188 8.92 10.84 17.88
N ALA A 189 8.50 12.04 18.30
CA ALA A 189 7.08 12.41 18.34
C ALA A 189 6.42 12.37 16.95
N ILE A 190 7.07 12.95 15.93
CA ILE A 190 6.58 12.90 14.54
C ILE A 190 6.47 11.44 14.07
N CYS A 191 7.51 10.64 14.29
CA CYS A 191 7.51 9.24 13.90
C CYS A 191 6.37 8.47 14.57
N ARG A 192 6.15 8.69 15.87
CA ARG A 192 5.07 8.03 16.61
C ARG A 192 3.70 8.39 16.04
N ASP A 193 3.48 9.67 15.75
CA ASP A 193 2.23 10.12 15.16
C ASP A 193 2.03 9.45 13.79
N ASP A 194 3.05 9.44 12.92
CA ASP A 194 3.03 8.76 11.62
C ASP A 194 2.66 7.28 11.75
N LEU A 195 3.23 6.58 12.74
CA LEU A 195 2.91 5.18 13.01
C LEU A 195 1.49 4.98 13.52
N LEU A 196 0.98 5.88 14.37
CA LEU A 196 -0.41 5.87 14.87
C LEU A 196 -1.45 6.00 13.76
N ASP A 197 -1.12 6.76 12.72
CA ASP A 197 -2.02 6.99 11.58
C ASP A 197 -1.76 6.01 10.43
N SER A 198 -0.81 5.09 10.56
CA SER A 198 -0.47 4.07 9.57
C SER A 198 -1.12 2.72 9.82
N ASP A 199 -0.94 1.80 8.88
CA ASP A 199 -1.35 0.39 9.03
C ASP A 199 -0.60 -0.31 10.19
N PHE A 200 0.51 0.24 10.67
CA PHE A 200 1.26 -0.30 11.81
C PHE A 200 0.60 -0.06 13.17
N LYS A 201 -0.39 0.84 13.28
CA LYS A 201 -1.12 1.08 14.54
C LYS A 201 -1.64 -0.20 15.18
N ARG A 202 -2.00 -1.20 14.35
CA ARG A 202 -2.51 -2.50 14.78
C ARG A 202 -1.43 -3.56 15.01
N LEU A 203 -0.18 -3.25 14.69
CA LEU A 203 0.96 -4.18 14.70
C LEU A 203 2.02 -3.79 15.74
N ILE A 204 1.97 -2.57 16.29
CA ILE A 204 2.94 -2.05 17.25
C ILE A 204 2.23 -1.65 18.54
N ASP A 205 2.74 -2.13 19.68
CA ASP A 205 2.52 -1.47 20.96
C ASP A 205 3.49 -0.29 21.07
N LEU A 206 2.98 0.90 20.77
CA LEU A 206 3.79 2.13 20.74
C LEU A 206 4.24 2.56 22.14
N LYS A 207 3.52 2.17 23.20
CA LYS A 207 3.92 2.48 24.56
C LYS A 207 5.11 1.64 24.96
N ALA A 208 5.07 0.34 24.67
CA ALA A 208 6.20 -0.55 24.89
C ALA A 208 7.43 -0.11 24.08
N LEU A 209 7.23 0.27 22.80
CA LEU A 209 8.31 0.73 21.93
C LEU A 209 8.98 2.02 22.43
N GLU A 210 8.19 2.98 22.96
CA GLU A 210 8.76 4.21 23.55
C GLU A 210 9.54 3.92 24.82
N ASN A 211 9.06 3.03 25.68
CA ASN A 211 9.81 2.63 26.88
C ASN A 211 11.17 2.03 26.51
N GLU A 212 11.19 1.12 25.53
CA GLU A 212 12.43 0.50 25.03
C GLU A 212 13.40 1.54 24.46
N ARG A 213 12.90 2.52 23.68
CA ARG A 213 13.72 3.63 23.16
C ARG A 213 14.39 4.40 24.30
N GLN A 214 13.62 4.78 25.32
CA GLN A 214 14.14 5.54 26.46
C GLN A 214 15.19 4.75 27.26
N GLU A 215 15.02 3.44 27.41
CA GLU A 215 16.01 2.57 28.05
C GLU A 215 17.31 2.49 27.24
N ARG A 216 17.24 2.31 25.91
CA ARG A 216 18.43 2.32 25.04
C ARG A 216 19.19 3.64 25.16
N LEU A 217 18.49 4.77 25.08
CA LEU A 217 19.10 6.10 25.18
C LEU A 217 19.74 6.38 26.55
N LYS A 218 19.19 5.82 27.64
CA LYS A 218 19.79 5.90 28.98
C LYS A 218 21.08 5.10 29.06
N ASN A 219 21.08 3.88 28.51
CA ASN A 219 22.26 3.00 28.52
C ASN A 219 23.40 3.58 27.68
N ASP A 220 23.10 4.19 26.53
CA ASP A 220 24.10 4.84 25.67
C ASP A 220 24.73 6.08 26.33
N LYS A 221 23.99 6.78 27.20
CA LYS A 221 24.52 7.90 28.00
C LYS A 221 25.35 7.43 29.19
N SER A 222 25.12 6.22 29.71
CA SER A 222 25.89 5.64 30.82
C SER A 222 27.23 5.04 30.39
N ASN A 223 27.41 4.76 29.09
CA ASN A 223 28.61 4.15 28.51
C ASN A 223 29.55 5.18 27.82
N LYS A 224 29.23 6.48 27.91
CA LYS A 224 30.05 7.60 27.43
C LYS A 224 30.56 8.42 28.61
#